data_AF-A0A3B5RE72-F1
#
_entry.id   AF-A0A3B5RE72-F1
#
_cell.length_a   1.000
_cell.length_b   1.000
_cell.length_c   1.000
_cell.angle_alpha   90.00
_cell.angle_beta   90.00
_cell.angle_gamma   90.00
#
_symmetry.space_group_name_H-M   'P 1'
#
loop_
_entity.id
_entity.type
_entity.pdbx_description
1 polymer ?
#
loop_
_entity_poly.entity_id
_entity_poly.type
_entity_poly.pdbx_seq_one_letter_code
_entity_poly.pdbx_strand_id
1 'polypeptide(L)'
;LLNKIYNYQYYKCLYCYNITLEWTFTTKTQGTWRDLFIYCSLVASHKELILYQVHEGVEFPESQDEQFSGRVQSDKDVLSEGRIRLHVLKMEDSGFYVCKLTIGRCMGLDTCDLTVTGKSVNLYFEVRTVFC
;
A
#
# COMPACT_ATOMS: atom_id res chain seq x y z
N LEU A 1 -10.88 -12.35 -16.67
CA LEU A 1 -11.24 -13.01 -15.40
C LEU A 1 -10.42 -12.39 -14.29
N LEU A 2 -11.06 -11.87 -13.24
CA LEU A 2 -10.41 -11.37 -12.02
C LEU A 2 -10.00 -12.55 -11.15
N ASN A 3 -8.70 -12.78 -11.00
CA ASN A 3 -8.21 -13.65 -9.94
C ASN A 3 -8.10 -12.81 -8.67
N LYS A 4 -8.96 -13.09 -7.70
CA LYS A 4 -8.88 -12.52 -6.36
C LYS A 4 -8.06 -13.46 -5.49
N ILE A 5 -7.04 -12.93 -4.82
CA ILE A 5 -6.26 -13.66 -3.84
C ILE A 5 -6.51 -12.99 -2.49
N TYR A 6 -6.95 -13.77 -1.52
CA TYR A 6 -7.19 -13.29 -0.16
C TYR A 6 -6.07 -13.79 0.75
N ASN A 7 -5.49 -12.89 1.56
CA ASN A 7 -4.51 -13.24 2.57
C ASN A 7 -4.91 -12.65 3.92
N TYR A 8 -4.77 -13.44 4.97
CA TYR A 8 -5.03 -13.01 6.34
C TYR A 8 -3.76 -13.13 7.18
N GLN A 9 -3.44 -12.09 7.94
CA GLN A 9 -2.32 -12.08 8.87
C GLN A 9 -2.77 -11.56 10.24
N TYR A 10 -2.29 -12.23 11.29
CA TYR A 10 -2.59 -11.89 12.68
C TYR A 10 -1.32 -11.84 13.49
N TYR A 11 -1.14 -10.76 14.25
CA TYR A 11 -0.02 -10.56 15.12
C TYR A 11 -0.51 -10.19 16.52
N LYS A 12 -0.08 -10.95 17.53
CA LYS A 12 -0.27 -10.58 18.94
C LYS A 12 0.97 -9.85 19.44
N CYS A 13 0.79 -8.69 20.03
CA CYS A 13 1.91 -7.84 20.47
C CYS A 13 1.60 -7.22 21.84
N LEU A 14 2.61 -7.19 22.73
CA LEU A 14 2.51 -6.47 24.01
C LEU A 14 2.65 -4.95 23.79
N TYR A 15 3.45 -4.57 22.78
CA TYR A 15 3.56 -3.23 22.22
C TYR A 15 3.81 -3.37 20.71
N CYS A 16 2.87 -2.92 19.87
CA CYS A 16 2.87 -3.18 18.43
C CYS A 16 3.74 -2.18 17.62
N TYR A 17 4.93 -1.84 18.12
CA TYR A 17 5.76 -0.75 17.57
C TYR A 17 6.54 -1.14 16.30
N ASN A 18 6.64 -2.44 15.97
CA ASN A 18 7.47 -2.96 14.88
C ASN A 18 6.70 -3.65 13.75
N ILE A 19 5.35 -3.61 13.76
CA ILE A 19 4.56 -4.21 12.68
C ILE A 19 4.42 -3.18 11.56
N THR A 20 4.64 -3.63 10.33
CA THR A 20 4.57 -2.82 9.12
C THR A 20 3.43 -3.31 8.24
N LEU A 21 2.68 -2.39 7.65
CA LEU A 21 1.81 -2.69 6.52
C LEU A 21 2.64 -2.58 5.25
N GLU A 22 2.74 -3.67 4.48
CA GLU A 22 3.56 -3.75 3.27
C GLU A 22 2.67 -4.07 2.05
N TRP A 23 2.86 -3.28 0.98
CA TRP A 23 2.41 -3.63 -0.36
C TRP A 23 3.61 -4.01 -1.20
N THR A 24 3.49 -5.10 -1.93
CA THR A 24 4.49 -5.51 -2.91
C THR A 24 3.86 -5.50 -4.28
N PHE A 25 4.60 -5.03 -5.27
CA PHE A 25 4.17 -5.06 -6.66
C PHE A 25 5.30 -5.60 -7.52
N THR A 26 4.95 -6.57 -8.35
CA THR A 26 5.83 -7.13 -9.36
C THR A 26 5.50 -6.50 -10.71
N THR A 27 6.51 -6.00 -11.40
CA THR A 27 6.38 -5.53 -12.78
C THR A 27 7.18 -6.47 -13.66
N LYS A 28 6.51 -7.10 -14.65
CA LYS A 28 7.17 -7.97 -15.64
C LYS A 28 7.68 -7.20 -16.85
N THR A 29 7.31 -5.94 -16.96
CA THR A 29 7.58 -5.12 -18.14
C THR A 29 8.86 -4.33 -17.90
N GLN A 30 9.81 -4.41 -18.84
CA GLN A 30 10.88 -3.41 -19.03
C GLN A 30 10.30 -2.06 -19.50
N GLY A 31 9.14 -1.68 -18.95
CA GLY A 31 8.42 -0.47 -19.30
C GLY A 31 9.17 0.74 -18.76
N THR A 32 8.99 1.88 -19.42
CA THR A 32 9.57 3.12 -18.93
C THR A 32 8.81 3.54 -17.67
N TRP A 33 9.54 3.96 -16.63
CA TRP A 33 8.95 4.52 -15.40
C TRP A 33 7.98 5.67 -15.65
N ARG A 34 8.02 6.28 -16.83
CA ARG A 34 7.09 7.34 -17.28
C ARG A 34 5.63 6.88 -17.34
N ASP A 35 5.38 5.59 -17.50
CA ASP A 35 4.01 5.06 -17.52
C ASP A 35 3.54 4.56 -16.14
N LEU A 36 4.37 4.72 -15.09
CA LEU A 36 4.08 4.25 -13.74
C LEU A 36 3.25 5.28 -12.96
N PHE A 37 2.10 4.83 -12.50
CA PHE A 37 1.27 5.52 -11.52
C PHE A 37 1.04 4.62 -10.32
N ILE A 38 1.33 5.13 -9.14
CA ILE A 38 1.02 4.48 -7.87
C ILE A 38 0.18 5.44 -7.06
N TYR A 39 -0.90 4.93 -6.49
CA TYR A 39 -1.74 5.69 -5.60
C TYR A 39 -2.22 4.78 -4.47
N CYS A 40 -1.65 4.95 -3.29
CA CYS A 40 -2.10 4.28 -2.08
C CYS A 40 -2.75 5.28 -1.13
N SER A 41 -3.87 4.89 -0.53
CA SER A 41 -4.65 5.74 0.38
C SER A 41 -5.36 4.91 1.46
N LEU A 42 -5.68 5.59 2.57
CA LEU A 42 -6.65 5.14 3.55
C LEU A 42 -8.02 5.74 3.18
N VAL A 43 -9.00 4.88 2.93
CA VAL A 43 -10.36 5.27 2.59
C VAL A 43 -11.21 5.25 3.87
N ALA A 44 -11.55 6.44 4.36
CA ALA A 44 -12.50 6.62 5.46
C ALA A 44 -13.84 7.12 4.94
N SER A 45 -14.91 7.01 5.74
CA SER A 45 -16.29 7.29 5.32
C SER A 45 -16.53 8.68 4.70
N HIS A 46 -15.68 9.67 5.02
CA HIS A 46 -15.84 11.06 4.56
C HIS A 46 -14.56 11.71 4.03
N LYS A 47 -13.43 10.99 4.03
CA LYS A 47 -12.15 11.53 3.58
C LYS A 47 -11.26 10.40 3.07
N GLU A 48 -10.47 10.71 2.05
CA GLU A 48 -9.36 9.88 1.62
C GLU A 48 -8.07 10.51 2.12
N LEU A 49 -7.24 9.72 2.81
CA LEU A 49 -5.93 10.15 3.28
C LEU A 49 -4.88 9.52 2.38
N ILE A 50 -4.16 10.34 1.62
CA ILE A 50 -3.13 9.85 0.70
C ILE A 50 -1.94 9.35 1.52
N LEU A 51 -1.59 8.08 1.31
CA LEU A 51 -0.45 7.44 1.95
C LEU A 51 0.82 7.60 1.12
N TYR A 52 0.71 7.32 -0.19
CA TYR A 52 1.84 7.34 -1.11
C TYR A 52 1.37 7.55 -2.54
N GLN A 53 2.07 8.42 -3.28
CA GLN A 53 1.72 8.74 -4.66
C GLN A 53 2.96 8.82 -5.55
N VAL A 54 2.87 8.18 -6.72
CA VAL A 54 3.81 8.31 -7.83
C VAL A 54 3.01 8.64 -9.09
N HIS A 55 3.45 9.63 -9.85
CA HIS A 55 2.89 9.98 -11.14
C HIS A 55 4.03 10.06 -12.16
N GLU A 56 3.91 9.30 -13.24
CA GLU A 56 4.95 9.16 -14.28
C GLU A 56 6.34 8.81 -13.71
N GLY A 57 6.37 7.96 -12.69
CA GLY A 57 7.60 7.52 -12.03
C GLY A 57 8.21 8.52 -11.03
N VAL A 58 7.62 9.70 -10.87
CA VAL A 58 8.05 10.73 -9.92
C VAL A 58 7.21 10.64 -8.64
N GLU A 59 7.84 10.68 -7.47
CA GLU A 59 7.15 10.73 -6.17
C GLU A 59 6.59 12.12 -5.88
N PHE A 60 5.42 12.16 -5.25
CA PHE A 60 4.75 13.40 -4.84
C PHE A 60 4.62 13.41 -3.32
N PRO A 61 5.71 13.67 -2.56
CA PRO A 61 5.66 13.66 -1.10
C PRO A 61 4.74 14.75 -0.53
N GLU A 62 4.52 15.84 -1.26
CA GLU A 62 3.65 16.95 -0.85
C GLU A 62 2.16 16.55 -0.78
N SER A 63 1.75 15.47 -1.45
CA SER A 63 0.37 14.99 -1.39
C SER A 63 0.12 14.04 -0.23
N GLN A 64 1.17 13.57 0.45
CA GLN A 64 1.04 12.67 1.60
C GLN A 64 0.32 13.38 2.75
N ASP A 65 -0.70 12.72 3.31
CA ASP A 65 -1.39 13.24 4.49
C ASP A 65 -0.45 13.23 5.72
N GLU A 66 -0.55 14.27 6.55
CA GLU A 66 0.33 14.49 7.71
C GLU A 66 0.33 13.30 8.67
N GLN A 67 -0.78 12.56 8.77
CA GLN A 67 -0.87 11.33 9.56
C GLN A 67 0.27 10.34 9.25
N PHE A 68 0.73 10.28 8.00
CA PHE A 68 1.72 9.30 7.53
C PHE A 68 3.13 9.87 7.41
N SER A 69 3.32 11.16 7.69
CA SER A 69 4.59 11.86 7.52
C SER A 69 5.74 11.16 8.23
N GLY A 70 6.81 10.88 7.49
CA GLY A 70 8.02 10.22 7.99
C GLY A 70 7.88 8.73 8.32
N ARG A 71 6.72 8.11 8.04
CA ARG A 71 6.46 6.69 8.33
C ARG A 71 6.39 5.80 7.08
N VAL A 72 6.31 6.40 5.90
CA VAL A 72 6.20 5.69 4.63
C VAL A 72 7.58 5.55 3.98
N GLN A 73 7.92 4.33 3.59
CA GLN A 73 9.14 4.03 2.83
C GLN A 73 8.78 3.34 1.52
N SER A 74 9.53 3.65 0.46
CA SER A 74 9.45 2.92 -0.81
C SER A 74 10.83 2.39 -1.19
N ASP A 75 10.92 1.06 -1.33
CA ASP A 75 12.12 0.41 -1.87
C ASP A 75 11.95 0.30 -3.39
N LYS A 76 12.74 1.08 -4.13
CA LYS A 76 12.72 1.15 -5.60
C LYS A 76 13.85 0.38 -6.28
N ASP A 77 14.79 -0.14 -5.48
CA ASP A 77 16.09 -0.65 -5.97
C ASP A 77 15.99 -1.96 -6.75
N VAL A 78 14.84 -2.63 -6.75
CA VAL A 78 14.64 -3.86 -7.54
C VAL A 78 13.73 -3.53 -8.73
N LEU A 79 14.35 -3.40 -9.90
CA LEU A 79 13.74 -3.03 -11.19
C LEU A 79 12.51 -3.87 -11.62
N SER A 80 12.19 -4.95 -10.90
CA SER A 80 11.03 -5.83 -11.13
C SER A 80 10.09 -5.92 -9.93
N GLU A 81 10.47 -5.43 -8.75
CA GLU A 81 9.72 -5.57 -7.50
C GLU A 81 9.81 -4.30 -6.67
N GLY A 82 8.74 -3.52 -6.63
CA GLY A 82 8.67 -2.39 -5.71
C GLY A 82 7.94 -2.76 -4.43
N ARG A 83 8.32 -2.11 -3.34
CA ARG A 83 7.68 -2.26 -2.03
C ARG A 83 7.33 -0.90 -1.45
N ILE A 84 6.17 -0.81 -0.84
CA ILE A 84 5.72 0.36 -0.09
C ILE A 84 5.40 -0.11 1.31
N ARG A 85 5.96 0.55 2.33
CA ARG A 85 5.80 0.17 3.73
C ARG A 85 5.32 1.35 4.55
N LEU A 86 4.27 1.14 5.33
CA LEU A 86 3.90 2.01 6.44
C LEU A 86 4.45 1.40 7.74
N HIS A 87 5.38 2.12 8.36
CA HIS A 87 6.01 1.73 9.63
C HIS A 87 5.27 2.29 10.84
N VAL A 88 5.53 1.67 11.99
CA VAL A 88 5.05 2.12 13.31
C VAL A 88 3.53 2.30 13.28
N LEU A 89 2.82 1.19 13.06
CA LEU A 89 1.36 1.19 13.03
C LEU A 89 0.80 1.63 14.38
N LYS A 90 -0.16 2.56 14.33
CA LYS A 90 -0.86 3.11 15.48
C LYS A 90 -2.34 2.72 15.43
N MET A 91 -3.06 2.87 16.55
CA MET A 91 -4.48 2.50 16.59
C MET A 91 -5.32 3.31 15.59
N GLU A 92 -4.97 4.58 15.41
CA GLU A 92 -5.54 5.51 14.45
C GLU A 92 -5.25 5.17 12.98
N ASP A 93 -4.32 4.26 12.71
CA ASP A 93 -4.07 3.76 11.36
C ASP A 93 -5.09 2.68 10.95
N SER A 94 -5.94 2.20 11.86
CA SER A 94 -6.96 1.21 11.53
C SER A 94 -7.92 1.73 10.46
N GLY A 95 -8.22 0.90 9.47
CA GLY A 95 -9.19 1.21 8.42
C GLY A 95 -8.89 0.49 7.11
N PHE A 96 -9.60 0.91 6.06
CA PHE A 96 -9.56 0.28 4.75
C PHE A 96 -8.57 0.96 3.82
N TYR A 97 -7.45 0.30 3.54
CA TYR A 97 -6.43 0.79 2.63
C TYR A 97 -6.67 0.28 1.22
N VAL A 98 -6.39 1.14 0.26
CA VAL A 98 -6.40 0.81 -1.17
C VAL A 98 -5.06 1.22 -1.74
N CYS A 99 -4.41 0.34 -2.50
CA CYS A 99 -3.30 0.73 -3.34
C CYS A 99 -3.53 0.31 -4.79
N LYS A 100 -3.55 1.32 -5.67
CA LYS A 100 -3.69 1.17 -7.12
C LYS A 100 -2.35 1.36 -7.78
N LEU A 101 -2.03 0.44 -8.70
CA LEU A 101 -0.88 0.49 -9.59
C LEU A 101 -1.38 0.56 -11.03
N THR A 102 -0.83 1.45 -11.83
CA THR A 102 -1.05 1.49 -13.28
C THR A 102 0.29 1.60 -13.99
N ILE A 103 0.50 0.76 -15.00
CA ILE A 103 1.69 0.75 -15.84
C ILE A 103 1.23 0.62 -17.29
N GLY A 104 1.27 1.72 -18.04
CA GLY A 104 0.72 1.78 -19.39
C GLY A 104 -0.77 1.41 -19.40
N ARG A 105 -1.12 0.29 -20.05
CA ARG A 105 -2.51 -0.23 -20.07
C ARG A 105 -2.81 -1.24 -18.95
N CYS A 106 -1.81 -1.64 -18.19
CA CYS A 106 -1.94 -2.61 -17.12
C CYS A 106 -2.37 -1.94 -15.82
N MET A 107 -3.31 -2.56 -15.08
CA MET A 107 -3.76 -2.04 -13.78
C MET A 107 -3.82 -3.15 -12.73
N GLY A 108 -3.23 -2.89 -11.56
CA GLY A 108 -3.34 -3.71 -10.35
C GLY A 108 -4.04 -2.95 -9.23
N LEU A 109 -4.75 -3.68 -8.37
CA LEU A 109 -5.41 -3.13 -7.19
C LEU A 109 -5.20 -4.07 -6.01
N ASP A 110 -4.69 -3.53 -4.92
CA ASP A 110 -4.61 -4.24 -3.65
C ASP A 110 -5.40 -3.48 -2.59
N THR A 111 -6.05 -4.20 -1.70
CA THR A 111 -6.84 -3.62 -0.62
C THR A 111 -6.54 -4.32 0.68
N CYS A 112 -6.52 -3.59 1.78
CA CYS A 112 -6.23 -4.14 3.11
C CYS A 112 -7.19 -3.57 4.14
N ASP A 113 -7.93 -4.43 4.84
CA ASP A 113 -8.61 -4.04 6.08
C ASP A 113 -7.63 -4.23 7.24
N LEU A 114 -7.14 -3.11 7.77
CA LEU A 114 -6.19 -3.05 8.88
C LEU A 114 -6.96 -2.77 10.18
N THR A 115 -6.79 -3.64 11.18
CA THR A 115 -7.25 -3.38 12.55
C THR A 115 -6.07 -3.45 13.52
N VAL A 116 -5.70 -2.30 14.09
CA VAL A 116 -4.69 -2.17 15.13
C VAL A 116 -5.38 -1.97 16.47
N THR A 117 -5.07 -2.83 17.43
CA THR A 117 -5.48 -2.69 18.83
C THR A 117 -4.26 -2.56 19.72
N GLY A 118 -4.44 -2.15 20.97
CA GLY A 118 -3.35 -2.12 21.94
C GLY A 118 -2.68 -3.48 22.22
N LYS A 119 -3.21 -4.60 21.70
CA LYS A 119 -2.70 -5.96 21.95
C LYS A 119 -2.48 -6.82 20.70
N SER A 120 -2.92 -6.35 19.53
CA SER A 120 -2.83 -7.12 18.30
C SER A 120 -3.00 -6.28 17.05
N VAL A 121 -2.50 -6.79 15.93
CA VAL A 121 -2.74 -6.26 14.58
C VAL A 121 -3.36 -7.37 13.72
N ASN A 122 -4.43 -7.03 13.01
CA ASN A 122 -5.08 -7.89 12.02
C ASN A 122 -4.97 -7.22 10.64
N LEU A 123 -4.58 -7.99 9.63
CA LEU A 123 -4.48 -7.55 8.24
C LEU A 123 -5.29 -8.51 7.37
N TYR A 124 -6.25 -7.97 6.61
CA TYR A 124 -7.02 -8.73 5.63
C TYR A 124 -6.78 -8.15 4.24
N PHE A 125 -5.94 -8.80 3.44
CA PHE A 125 -5.63 -8.37 2.09
C PHE A 125 -6.57 -9.02 1.07
N GLU A 126 -7.11 -8.23 0.16
CA GLU A 126 -7.69 -8.68 -1.10
C GLU A 126 -6.86 -8.11 -2.25
N VAL A 127 -6.00 -8.95 -2.81
CA VAL A 127 -5.18 -8.64 -3.97
C VAL A 127 -5.97 -8.95 -5.23
N ARG A 128 -6.14 -7.95 -6.10
CA ARG A 128 -6.67 -8.10 -7.45
C ARG A 128 -5.54 -7.93 -8.45
N THR A 129 -5.10 -9.07 -9.00
CA THR A 129 -3.94 -9.16 -9.88
C THR A 129 -4.13 -8.37 -11.17
N VAL A 130 -3.00 -7.84 -11.66
CA VAL A 130 -2.83 -7.00 -12.85
C VAL A 130 -3.62 -7.49 -14.06
N PHE A 131 -4.40 -6.60 -14.68
CA PHE A 131 -5.01 -6.82 -16.00
C PHE A 131 -4.11 -6.32 -17.10
N CYS A 132 -3.46 -7.25 -17.78
CA CYS A 132 -3.11 -7.22 -19.18
C CYS A 132 -2.86 -8.67 -19.63
#